data_AF-A0AAD9P252-F1
#
_entry.id   AF-A0AAD9P252-F1
#
_cell.length_a   1.000
_cell.length_b   1.000
_cell.length_c   1.000
_cell.angle_alpha   90.00
_cell.angle_beta   90.00
_cell.angle_gamma   90.00
#
_symmetry.space_group_name_H-M   'P 1'
#
loop_
_entity.id
_entity.type
_entity.pdbx_description
1 polymer ?
#
loop_
_entity_poly.entity_id
_entity_poly.type
_entity_poly.pdbx_seq_one_letter_code
_entity_poly.pdbx_strand_id
1 'polypeptide(L)'
;MVPHQPRHDTDENHGDYCGNENDQLVCRDVTSGFEIINCYSSHRYVSAVSVQTLQFISVHWWEKKAVELQRAANRNDTKGLYNGLKEVWGPKQKGPVHLKSTDGMETFSDSNRVVARWSEHFQKLRDVPGDINHDSLDNIPQGFTKTSLDEIPTIEQSPA
;
A
#
# COMPACT_ATOMS: atom_id res chain seq x y z
N MET A 1 22.61 52.50 -26.18
CA MET A 1 23.93 52.12 -25.63
C MET A 1 23.72 50.95 -24.69
N VAL A 2 24.47 49.88 -24.94
CA VAL A 2 24.30 48.53 -24.40
C VAL A 2 24.59 48.47 -22.90
N PRO A 3 23.82 47.71 -22.09
CA PRO A 3 24.24 47.35 -20.73
C PRO A 3 25.28 46.23 -20.82
N HIS A 4 26.49 46.49 -20.32
CA HIS A 4 27.53 45.49 -20.08
C HIS A 4 27.00 44.43 -19.10
N GLN A 5 26.94 43.16 -19.51
CA GLN A 5 26.74 42.03 -18.60
C GLN A 5 28.06 41.67 -17.89
N PRO A 6 28.03 41.23 -16.62
CA PRO A 6 29.15 40.54 -16.00
C PRO A 6 29.26 39.12 -16.57
N ARG A 7 30.50 38.69 -16.80
CA ARG A 7 30.91 37.36 -17.26
C ARG A 7 30.32 36.28 -16.35
N HIS A 8 29.60 35.34 -16.95
CA HIS A 8 29.30 34.05 -16.34
C HIS A 8 30.46 33.12 -16.71
N ASP A 9 31.18 32.67 -15.69
CA ASP A 9 32.17 31.61 -15.81
C ASP A 9 31.49 30.37 -16.40
N THR A 10 31.95 29.94 -17.58
CA THR A 10 31.65 28.63 -18.13
C THR A 10 32.52 27.62 -17.42
N ASP A 11 32.09 27.20 -16.23
CA ASP A 11 32.59 25.95 -15.67
C ASP A 11 32.11 24.80 -16.57
N GLU A 12 33.08 23.96 -16.89
CA GLU A 12 33.00 22.78 -17.72
C GLU A 12 31.81 21.88 -17.37
N ASN A 13 30.79 21.90 -18.23
CA ASN A 13 29.85 20.77 -18.34
C ASN A 13 30.57 19.62 -19.07
N HIS A 14 31.50 18.95 -18.39
CA HIS A 14 32.01 17.62 -18.73
C HIS A 14 30.97 16.54 -18.33
N GLY A 15 29.75 16.68 -18.85
CA GLY A 15 28.70 15.69 -18.70
C GLY A 15 28.59 14.87 -19.98
N ASP A 16 28.78 13.55 -19.88
CA ASP A 16 28.46 12.59 -20.93
C ASP A 16 26.98 12.74 -21.33
N TYR A 17 26.70 13.41 -22.43
CA TYR A 17 25.35 13.50 -22.99
C TYR A 17 25.19 12.47 -24.11
N CYS A 18 24.24 11.55 -23.92
CA CYS A 18 23.74 10.69 -24.99
C CYS A 18 22.87 11.54 -25.93
N GLY A 19 23.39 11.86 -27.13
CA GLY A 19 22.65 12.54 -28.19
C GLY A 19 22.25 11.58 -29.31
N ASN A 20 21.12 11.85 -29.94
CA ASN A 20 20.59 11.04 -31.04
C ASN A 20 21.05 11.65 -32.37
N GLU A 21 22.02 11.02 -33.06
CA GLU A 21 22.31 11.32 -34.46
C GLU A 21 21.81 10.14 -35.32
N ASN A 22 20.85 10.38 -36.21
CA ASN A 22 20.35 9.41 -37.20
C ASN A 22 19.83 8.07 -36.62
N ASP A 23 19.03 8.11 -35.55
CA ASP A 23 18.49 6.91 -34.87
C ASP A 23 19.55 5.90 -34.37
N GLN A 24 20.81 6.32 -34.28
CA GLN A 24 21.87 5.60 -33.58
C GLN A 24 22.31 6.39 -32.34
N LEU A 25 22.24 5.74 -31.17
CA LEU A 25 22.83 6.24 -29.94
C LEU A 25 24.36 6.14 -30.05
N VAL A 26 25.06 7.27 -30.11
CA VAL A 26 26.52 7.31 -30.21
C VAL A 26 27.10 8.13 -29.06
N CYS A 27 27.97 7.53 -28.26
CA CYS A 27 28.79 8.23 -27.26
C CYS A 27 30.05 8.77 -27.96
N ARG A 28 30.33 10.07 -27.84
CA ARG A 28 31.45 10.73 -28.52
C ARG A 28 32.48 11.20 -27.48
N ASP A 29 33.35 10.29 -27.06
CA ASP A 29 34.51 10.64 -26.23
C ASP A 29 35.61 11.26 -27.11
N VAL A 30 36.10 12.45 -26.75
CA VAL A 30 37.09 13.21 -27.55
C VAL A 30 38.53 12.92 -27.09
N THR A 31 38.76 12.13 -26.05
CA THR A 31 40.06 12.11 -25.35
C THR A 31 40.91 10.85 -25.45
N SER A 32 40.49 9.77 -26.11
CA SER A 32 41.43 8.65 -26.31
C SER A 32 41.02 7.73 -27.45
N GLY A 33 42.01 7.25 -28.19
CA GLY A 33 41.83 6.43 -29.38
C GLY A 33 40.92 5.22 -29.19
N PHE A 34 39.94 5.11 -30.09
CA PHE A 34 39.32 3.90 -30.63
C PHE A 34 39.21 2.67 -29.70
N GLU A 35 38.30 2.73 -28.73
CA GLU A 35 37.47 1.57 -28.41
C GLU A 35 35.99 1.96 -28.57
N ILE A 36 35.29 1.30 -29.51
CA ILE A 36 33.83 1.43 -29.65
C ILE A 36 33.19 0.63 -28.51
N ILE A 37 33.06 1.23 -27.34
CA ILE A 37 32.21 0.67 -26.29
C ILE A 37 30.76 1.01 -26.65
N ASN A 38 30.00 -0.02 -27.01
CA ASN A 38 28.63 0.09 -27.48
C ASN A 38 27.73 0.69 -26.37
N CYS A 39 27.08 1.83 -26.65
CA CYS A 39 26.17 2.53 -25.71
C CYS A 39 25.08 1.59 -25.16
N TYR A 40 24.64 0.61 -25.96
CA TYR A 40 23.69 -0.41 -25.53
C TYR A 40 24.26 -1.34 -24.45
N SER A 41 25.53 -1.73 -24.55
CA SER A 41 26.23 -2.53 -23.54
C SER A 41 26.43 -1.74 -22.24
N SER A 42 26.76 -0.45 -22.34
CA SER A 42 26.89 0.44 -21.17
C SER A 42 25.55 0.69 -20.48
N HIS A 43 24.50 1.04 -21.22
CA HIS A 43 23.16 1.23 -20.67
C HIS A 43 22.60 -0.06 -20.03
N ARG A 44 22.79 -1.21 -20.69
CA ARG A 44 22.39 -2.52 -20.15
C ARG A 44 23.18 -2.90 -18.90
N TYR A 45 24.47 -2.59 -18.84
CA TYR A 45 25.31 -2.81 -17.66
C TYR A 45 24.88 -1.93 -16.49
N VAL A 46 24.73 -0.62 -16.71
CA VAL A 46 24.29 0.34 -15.67
C VAL A 46 22.88 -0.01 -15.18
N SER A 47 21.96 -0.34 -16.08
CA SER A 47 20.60 -0.80 -15.72
C SER A 47 20.65 -2.10 -14.90
N ALA A 48 21.44 -3.09 -15.31
CA ALA A 48 21.57 -4.35 -14.60
C ALA A 48 22.16 -4.17 -13.19
N VAL A 49 23.22 -3.37 -13.04
CA VAL A 49 23.83 -3.06 -11.74
C VAL A 49 22.87 -2.27 -10.85
N SER A 50 22.14 -1.31 -11.41
CA SER A 50 21.14 -0.53 -10.66
C SER A 50 19.98 -1.39 -10.16
N VAL A 51 19.48 -2.31 -10.99
CA VAL A 51 18.44 -3.26 -10.58
C VAL A 51 18.96 -4.22 -9.52
N GLN A 52 20.17 -4.76 -9.67
CA GLN A 52 20.78 -5.66 -8.70
C GLN A 52 20.99 -5.00 -7.33
N THR A 53 21.43 -3.74 -7.31
CA THR A 53 21.63 -3.00 -6.05
C THR A 53 20.31 -2.68 -5.35
N LEU A 54 19.27 -2.28 -6.08
CA LEU A 54 17.93 -2.07 -5.53
C LEU A 54 17.32 -3.38 -4.99
N GLN A 55 17.51 -4.49 -5.71
CA GLN A 55 17.07 -5.81 -5.27
C GLN A 55 17.83 -6.23 -4.01
N PHE A 56 19.15 -6.03 -3.95
CA PHE A 56 19.94 -6.36 -2.78
C PHE A 56 19.49 -5.58 -1.53
N ILE A 57 19.32 -4.26 -1.65
CA ILE A 57 18.88 -3.41 -0.52
C ILE A 57 17.49 -3.82 -0.04
N SER A 58 16.56 -4.08 -0.97
CA SER A 58 15.19 -4.48 -0.61
C SER A 58 15.15 -5.85 0.07
N VAL A 59 15.81 -6.86 -0.49
CA VAL A 59 15.85 -8.23 0.07
C VAL A 59 16.49 -8.22 1.46
N HIS A 60 17.64 -7.55 1.60
CA HIS A 60 18.34 -7.48 2.89
C HIS A 60 17.49 -6.79 3.97
N TRP A 61 16.74 -5.74 3.61
CA TRP A 61 15.80 -5.11 4.54
C TRP A 61 14.68 -6.06 4.97
N TRP A 62 14.07 -6.79 4.03
CA TRP A 62 13.00 -7.76 4.32
C TRP A 62 13.47 -8.91 5.23
N GLU A 63 14.64 -9.47 4.95
CA GLU A 63 15.22 -10.54 5.79
C GLU A 63 15.45 -10.05 7.22
N LYS A 64 16.06 -8.86 7.38
CA LYS A 64 16.27 -8.26 8.70
C LYS A 64 14.95 -8.04 9.43
N LYS A 65 13.93 -7.51 8.73
CA LYS A 65 12.62 -7.23 9.32
C LYS A 65 11.90 -8.51 9.75
N ALA A 66 11.98 -9.58 8.96
CA ALA A 66 11.41 -10.88 9.29
C ALA A 66 12.04 -11.46 10.57
N VAL A 67 13.37 -11.37 10.71
CA VAL A 67 14.08 -11.82 11.91
C VAL A 67 13.67 -11.01 13.15
N GLU A 68 13.53 -9.69 13.02
CA GLU A 68 13.05 -8.82 14.10
C GLU A 68 11.64 -9.21 14.58
N LEU A 69 10.71 -9.41 13.65
CA LEU A 69 9.33 -9.81 13.93
C LEU A 69 9.26 -11.20 14.58
N GLN A 70 10.02 -12.17 14.06
CA GLN A 70 10.06 -13.52 14.63
C GLN A 70 10.62 -13.49 16.06
N ARG A 71 11.65 -12.70 16.33
CA ARG A 71 12.19 -12.54 17.70
C ARG A 71 11.16 -11.89 18.63
N ALA A 72 10.42 -10.88 18.17
CA ALA A 72 9.36 -10.26 18.96
C ALA A 72 8.26 -11.27 19.31
N ALA A 73 7.83 -12.07 18.32
CA ALA A 73 6.87 -13.15 18.53
C ALA A 73 7.38 -14.19 19.54
N ASN A 74 8.61 -14.67 19.38
CA ASN A 74 9.22 -15.65 20.28
C ASN A 74 9.36 -15.15 21.73
N ARG A 75 9.50 -13.84 21.94
CA ARG A 75 9.57 -13.21 23.27
C ARG A 75 8.20 -12.82 23.84
N ASN A 76 7.11 -13.12 23.13
CA ASN A 76 5.77 -12.62 23.44
C ASN A 76 5.69 -11.08 23.57
N ASP A 77 6.55 -10.37 22.84
CA ASP A 77 6.58 -8.91 22.79
C ASP A 77 5.57 -8.40 21.77
N THR A 78 4.31 -8.31 22.20
CA THR A 78 3.19 -7.83 21.38
C THR A 78 3.38 -6.39 20.90
N LYS A 79 4.02 -5.52 21.69
CA LYS A 79 4.29 -4.14 21.32
C LYS A 79 5.34 -4.05 20.21
N GLY A 80 6.44 -4.79 20.35
CA GLY A 80 7.49 -4.88 19.33
C GLY A 80 6.96 -5.47 18.02
N LEU A 81 6.16 -6.53 18.11
CA LEU A 81 5.52 -7.14 16.95
C LEU A 81 4.60 -6.16 16.23
N TYR A 82 3.70 -5.48 16.95
CA TYR A 82 2.78 -4.49 16.38
C TYR A 82 3.53 -3.35 15.68
N ASN A 83 4.57 -2.80 16.32
CA ASN A 83 5.36 -1.72 15.75
C ASN A 83 6.10 -2.18 14.48
N GLY A 84 6.70 -3.37 14.48
CA GLY A 84 7.37 -3.91 13.30
C GLY A 84 6.41 -4.16 12.13
N LEU A 85 5.21 -4.68 12.40
CA LEU A 85 4.16 -4.83 11.38
C LEU A 85 3.71 -3.47 10.82
N LYS A 86 3.61 -2.44 11.66
CA LYS A 86 3.25 -1.10 11.23
C LYS A 86 4.31 -0.49 10.29
N GLU A 87 5.59 -0.78 10.49
CA GLU A 87 6.66 -0.36 9.57
C GLU A 87 6.58 -1.07 8.22
N VAL A 88 6.22 -2.35 8.21
CA VAL A 88 6.03 -3.15 6.98
C VAL A 88 4.88 -2.63 6.12
N TRP A 89 3.72 -2.39 6.75
CA TRP A 89 2.53 -1.92 6.04
C TRP A 89 2.54 -0.40 5.80
N GLY A 90 3.45 0.32 6.44
CA GLY A 90 3.53 1.76 6.41
C GLY A 90 2.39 2.44 7.19
N PRO A 91 2.33 3.79 7.15
CA PRO A 91 1.22 4.52 7.73
C PRO A 91 -0.07 4.08 7.02
N LYS A 92 -1.04 3.57 7.80
CA LYS A 92 -2.38 3.23 7.30
C LYS A 92 -2.94 4.48 6.63
N GLN A 93 -2.95 4.50 5.30
CA GLN A 93 -3.57 5.58 4.56
C GLN A 93 -5.05 5.54 4.89
N LYS A 94 -5.49 6.45 5.76
CA LYS A 94 -6.91 6.75 5.87
C LYS A 94 -7.28 7.43 4.56
N GLY A 95 -7.64 6.62 3.56
CA GLY A 95 -8.30 7.16 2.39
C GLY A 95 -9.47 8.02 2.88
N PRO A 96 -9.64 9.25 2.40
CA PRO A 96 -10.82 10.02 2.74
C PRO A 96 -12.05 9.19 2.36
N VAL A 97 -12.88 8.86 3.35
CA VAL A 97 -14.11 8.11 3.15
C VAL A 97 -15.09 9.05 2.50
N HIS A 98 -15.06 9.09 1.18
CA HIS A 98 -15.98 9.85 0.35
C HIS A 98 -17.25 9.03 0.15
N LEU A 99 -18.18 9.13 1.11
CA LEU A 99 -19.45 8.42 1.02
C LEU A 99 -20.45 9.27 0.23
N LYS A 100 -21.11 8.68 -0.76
CA LYS A 100 -22.11 9.40 -1.55
C LYS A 100 -23.48 9.38 -0.85
N SER A 101 -24.22 10.45 -1.05
CA SER A 101 -25.65 10.54 -0.70
C SER A 101 -26.46 9.48 -1.47
N THR A 102 -27.67 9.18 -1.00
CA THR A 102 -28.57 8.18 -1.63
C THR A 102 -28.92 8.52 -3.08
N ASP A 103 -29.00 9.81 -3.42
CA ASP A 103 -29.20 10.33 -4.77
C ASP A 103 -27.91 10.43 -5.60
N GLY A 104 -26.74 10.20 -4.99
CA GLY A 104 -25.43 10.25 -5.64
C GLY A 104 -24.89 11.66 -5.93
N MET A 105 -25.62 12.71 -5.54
CA MET A 105 -25.29 14.10 -5.89
C MET A 105 -24.25 14.72 -4.95
N GLU A 106 -24.36 14.43 -3.65
CA GLU A 106 -23.40 14.91 -2.65
C GLU A 106 -22.41 13.82 -2.23
N THR A 107 -21.18 14.25 -1.91
CA THR A 107 -20.14 13.39 -1.35
C THR A 107 -19.74 13.92 0.03
N PHE A 108 -19.79 13.05 1.04
CA PHE A 108 -19.47 13.38 2.42
C PHE A 108 -18.03 12.95 2.74
N SER A 109 -17.24 13.86 3.29
CA SER A 109 -15.94 13.58 3.91
C SER A 109 -15.95 13.81 5.43
N ASP A 110 -17.03 14.42 5.95
CA ASP A 110 -17.23 14.67 7.38
C ASP A 110 -17.63 13.39 8.12
N SER A 111 -16.99 13.11 9.25
CA SER A 111 -17.19 11.87 10.01
C SER A 111 -18.63 11.69 10.49
N ASN A 112 -19.31 12.75 10.92
CA ASN A 112 -20.68 12.65 11.43
C ASN A 112 -21.65 12.36 10.29
N ARG A 113 -21.47 13.02 9.14
CA ARG A 113 -22.29 12.78 7.95
C ARG A 113 -22.09 11.38 7.39
N VAL A 114 -20.87 10.85 7.41
CA VAL A 114 -20.58 9.47 7.01
C VAL A 114 -21.32 8.47 7.90
N VAL A 115 -21.28 8.65 9.23
CA VAL A 115 -22.00 7.77 10.17
C VAL A 115 -23.52 7.84 9.97
N ALA A 116 -24.07 9.05 9.82
CA ALA A 116 -25.50 9.23 9.56
C ALA A 116 -25.93 8.53 8.26
N ARG A 117 -25.15 8.66 7.19
CA ARG A 117 -25.43 8.01 5.91
C ARG A 117 -25.33 6.48 5.97
N TRP A 118 -24.40 5.94 6.75
CA TRP A 118 -24.35 4.50 7.06
C TRP A 118 -25.63 4.05 7.78
N SER A 119 -26.08 4.80 8.80
CA SER A 119 -27.32 4.49 9.52
C SER A 119 -28.52 4.44 8.58
N GLU A 120 -28.68 5.44 7.71
CA GLU A 120 -29.75 5.48 6.69
C GLU A 120 -29.68 4.27 5.75
N HIS A 121 -28.47 3.92 5.26
CA HIS A 121 -28.28 2.78 4.36
C HIS A 121 -28.67 1.46 5.03
N PHE A 122 -28.22 1.23 6.26
CA PHE A 122 -28.52 0.01 7.00
C PHE A 122 -30.00 -0.10 7.39
N GLN A 123 -30.64 1.01 7.76
CA GLN A 123 -32.08 1.03 7.97
C GLN A 123 -32.83 0.62 6.71
N LYS A 124 -32.49 1.22 5.55
CA LYS A 124 -33.09 0.85 4.28
C LYS A 124 -32.90 -0.63 3.93
N LEU A 125 -31.74 -1.21 4.21
CA LEU A 125 -31.48 -2.65 4.00
C LEU A 125 -32.30 -3.53 4.95
N ARG A 126 -32.43 -3.13 6.22
CA ARG A 126 -33.18 -3.88 7.23
C ARG A 126 -34.68 -3.82 7.01
N ASP A 127 -35.17 -2.67 6.58
CA ASP A 127 -36.59 -2.40 6.40
C ASP A 127 -37.07 -2.84 5.00
N VAL A 128 -36.24 -3.54 4.22
CA VAL A 128 -36.69 -4.24 3.01
C VAL A 128 -37.72 -5.30 3.44
N PRO A 129 -38.97 -5.24 2.96
CA PRO A 129 -39.94 -6.27 3.22
C PRO A 129 -39.42 -7.58 2.61
N GLY A 130 -38.94 -8.48 3.48
CA GLY A 130 -38.59 -9.83 3.07
C GLY A 130 -39.88 -10.59 2.82
N ASP A 131 -40.10 -11.04 1.59
CA ASP A 131 -41.08 -12.07 1.30
C ASP A 131 -40.49 -13.41 1.77
N ILE A 132 -40.61 -13.67 3.07
CA ILE A 132 -40.12 -14.92 3.64
C ILE A 132 -41.16 -15.99 3.31
N ASN A 133 -40.81 -16.90 2.41
CA ASN A 133 -41.66 -18.05 2.13
C ASN A 133 -41.83 -18.90 3.39
N HIS A 134 -43.05 -18.95 3.93
CA HIS A 134 -43.39 -19.73 5.11
C HIS A 134 -43.16 -21.23 4.91
N ASP A 135 -43.32 -21.76 3.70
CA ASP A 135 -43.00 -23.15 3.40
C ASP A 135 -41.50 -23.43 3.64
N SER A 136 -40.62 -22.47 3.32
CA SER A 136 -39.18 -22.61 3.57
C SER A 136 -38.83 -22.56 5.06
N LEU A 137 -39.59 -21.80 5.86
CA LEU A 137 -39.43 -21.72 7.33
C LEU A 137 -39.84 -23.04 7.99
N ASP A 138 -40.96 -23.62 7.58
CA ASP A 138 -41.49 -24.87 8.14
C ASP A 138 -40.62 -26.07 7.80
N ASN A 139 -39.84 -25.99 6.71
CA ASN A 139 -38.88 -27.01 6.30
C ASN A 139 -37.50 -26.89 6.99
N ILE A 140 -37.29 -25.92 7.89
CA ILE A 140 -36.02 -25.81 8.63
C ILE A 140 -35.96 -26.93 9.70
N PRO A 141 -35.01 -27.88 9.61
CA PRO A 141 -34.90 -28.95 10.58
C PRO A 141 -34.58 -28.39 11.96
N GLN A 142 -35.47 -28.63 12.92
CA GLN A 142 -35.28 -28.24 14.31
C GLN A 142 -34.18 -29.10 14.94
N GLY A 143 -33.14 -28.44 15.48
CA GLY A 143 -32.12 -29.11 16.28
C GLY A 143 -32.59 -29.41 17.70
N PHE A 144 -31.81 -30.19 18.46
CA PHE A 144 -32.08 -30.42 19.87
C PHE A 144 -32.03 -29.10 20.66
N THR A 145 -33.14 -28.71 21.28
CA THR A 145 -33.22 -27.55 22.14
C THR A 145 -32.38 -27.79 23.40
N LYS A 146 -31.29 -27.03 23.57
CA LYS A 146 -30.45 -27.09 24.77
C LYS A 146 -31.04 -26.21 25.87
N THR A 147 -31.94 -26.77 26.67
CA THR A 147 -32.55 -26.08 27.82
C THR A 147 -31.53 -25.62 28.87
N SER A 148 -30.33 -26.20 28.90
CA SER A 148 -29.23 -25.73 29.76
C SER A 148 -28.77 -24.29 29.46
N LEU A 149 -29.11 -23.75 28.28
CA LEU A 149 -28.83 -22.35 27.91
C LEU A 149 -29.87 -21.38 28.46
N ASP A 150 -31.06 -21.88 28.84
CA ASP A 150 -32.11 -21.09 29.48
C ASP A 150 -31.87 -20.94 30.99
N GLU A 151 -30.93 -21.72 31.54
CA GLU A 151 -30.49 -21.61 32.93
C GLU A 151 -29.65 -20.35 33.14
N ILE A 152 -29.91 -19.63 34.24
CA ILE A 152 -29.16 -18.42 34.60
C ILE A 152 -27.69 -18.83 34.84
N PRO A 153 -26.72 -18.25 34.13
CA PRO A 153 -25.32 -18.63 34.28
C PRO A 153 -24.86 -18.37 35.72
N THR A 154 -24.27 -19.38 36.34
CA THR A 154 -23.71 -19.27 37.68
C THR A 154 -22.27 -18.76 37.59
N ILE A 155 -21.88 -17.86 38.48
CA ILE A 155 -20.58 -17.13 38.49
C ILE A 155 -19.36 -18.08 38.42
N GLU A 156 -19.52 -19.32 38.89
CA GLU A 156 -18.50 -20.38 38.86
C GLU A 156 -18.10 -20.85 37.44
N GLN A 157 -18.91 -20.57 36.41
CA GLN A 157 -18.70 -21.09 35.05
C GLN A 157 -17.93 -20.15 34.11
N SER A 158 -17.41 -19.03 34.62
CA SER A 158 -16.53 -18.16 33.84
C SER A 158 -15.06 -18.56 34.07
N PRO A 159 -14.40 -19.28 33.14
CA PRO A 159 -12.95 -19.43 33.22
C PRO A 159 -12.28 -18.06 33.12
N ALA A 160 -11.35 -17.80 34.04
CA ALA A 160 -10.49 -16.62 34.05
C ALA A 160 -9.49 -16.62 32.88
#